data_AF-K8WHL5-F1
#
_entry.id   AF-K8WHL5-F1
#
_cell.length_a   1.000
_cell.length_b   1.000
_cell.length_c   1.000
_cell.angle_alpha   90.00
_cell.angle_beta   90.00
_cell.angle_gamma   90.00
#
_symmetry.space_group_name_H-M   'P 1'
#
loop_
_entity.id
_entity.type
_entity.pdbx_description
1 polymer ?
#
loop_
_entity_poly.entity_id
_entity_poly.type
_entity_poly.pdbx_seq_one_letter_code
_entity_poly.pdbx_strand_id
1 'polypeptide(L)'
;MGLQHNEIIPLLAGSKQKIMSVINKLILVIKYQQAKLTNRHQDWMLYRSKMSKHDFLFADAAQFVEIPEGFSEKELAIKLLFNVDSRKAIVWALRLNIKLPDGSIIMKRPECINFIVNKMIDN
;
A
#
# COMPACT_ATOMS: atom_id res chain seq x y z
N MET A 1 -0.23 3.95 24.82
CA MET A 1 1.06 4.54 24.39
C MET A 1 0.77 5.63 23.37
N GLY A 2 0.93 6.90 23.74
CA GLY A 2 0.73 8.03 22.84
C GLY A 2 1.93 8.23 21.91
N LEU A 3 1.67 8.68 20.69
CA LEU A 3 2.70 9.06 19.70
C LEU A 3 3.57 10.17 20.30
N GLN A 4 4.89 9.98 20.37
CA GLN A 4 5.80 11.01 20.85
C GLN A 4 5.96 12.09 19.77
N HIS A 5 6.04 13.36 20.20
CA HIS A 5 6.03 14.55 19.33
C HIS A 5 7.16 14.55 18.28
N ASN A 6 8.28 13.91 18.60
CA ASN A 6 9.47 13.74 17.77
C ASN A 6 9.29 12.72 16.61
N GLU A 7 8.36 11.75 16.73
CA GLU A 7 8.04 10.82 15.64
C GLU A 7 7.04 11.44 14.65
N ILE A 8 6.21 12.38 15.11
CA ILE A 8 5.12 12.98 14.33
C ILE A 8 5.65 13.88 13.20
N ILE A 9 6.70 14.67 13.45
CA ILE A 9 7.19 15.68 12.49
C ILE A 9 7.72 15.04 11.18
N PRO A 10 8.57 13.99 11.19
CA PRO A 10 8.99 13.30 9.96
C PRO A 10 7.82 12.65 9.21
N LEU A 11 6.86 12.06 9.94
CA LEU A 11 5.65 11.45 9.38
C LEU A 11 4.72 12.49 8.73
N LEU A 12 4.77 13.75 9.20
CA LEU A 12 4.02 14.89 8.66
C LEU A 12 4.80 15.70 7.60
N ALA A 13 6.11 15.55 7.51
CA ALA A 13 6.96 16.34 6.60
C ALA A 13 6.77 15.98 5.11
N GLY A 14 6.25 14.80 4.80
CA GLY A 14 5.95 14.41 3.41
C GLY A 14 4.85 15.28 2.80
N SER A 15 5.09 15.84 1.61
CA SER A 15 4.06 16.59 0.89
C SER A 15 2.87 15.66 0.55
N LYS A 16 1.65 16.21 0.54
CA LYS A 16 0.43 15.45 0.17
C LYS A 16 0.58 14.75 -1.19
N GLN A 17 1.35 15.35 -2.09
CA GLN A 17 1.69 14.78 -3.40
C GLN A 17 2.58 13.54 -3.28
N LYS A 18 3.64 13.57 -2.44
CA LYS A 18 4.48 12.38 -2.18
C LYS A 18 3.66 11.24 -1.58
N ILE A 19 2.80 11.55 -0.59
CA ILE A 19 1.88 10.57 0.00
C ILE A 19 0.99 9.96 -1.10
N MET A 20 0.37 10.79 -1.94
CA MET A 20 -0.50 10.32 -3.00
C MET A 20 0.22 9.48 -4.05
N SER A 21 1.49 9.79 -4.34
CA SER A 21 2.32 8.97 -5.22
C SER A 21 2.50 7.55 -4.67
N VAL A 22 2.78 7.41 -3.37
CA VAL A 22 2.89 6.10 -2.72
C VAL A 22 1.53 5.40 -2.70
N ILE A 23 0.45 6.09 -2.36
CA ILE A 23 -0.90 5.52 -2.39
C ILE A 23 -1.25 4.99 -3.78
N ASN A 24 -0.98 5.73 -4.85
CA ASN A 24 -1.22 5.29 -6.22
C ASN A 24 -0.40 4.04 -6.60
N LYS A 25 0.85 3.93 -6.12
CA LYS A 25 1.64 2.71 -6.29
C LYS A 25 1.02 1.52 -5.56
N LEU A 26 0.59 1.71 -4.30
CA LEU A 26 -0.06 0.64 -3.54
C LEU A 26 -1.40 0.21 -4.18
N ILE A 27 -2.18 1.15 -4.72
CA ILE A 27 -3.38 0.85 -5.52
C ILE A 27 -3.03 -0.07 -6.69
N LEU A 28 -1.94 0.23 -7.41
CA LEU A 28 -1.51 -0.59 -8.54
C LEU A 28 -1.06 -1.99 -8.10
N VAL A 29 -0.36 -2.11 -6.96
CA VAL A 29 -0.01 -3.40 -6.35
C VAL A 29 -1.28 -4.23 -6.04
N ILE A 30 -2.28 -3.60 -5.44
CA ILE A 30 -3.55 -4.26 -5.08
C ILE A 30 -4.26 -4.75 -6.34
N LYS A 31 -4.41 -3.89 -7.35
CA LYS A 31 -5.03 -4.27 -8.63
C LYS A 31 -4.31 -5.42 -9.32
N TYR A 32 -2.98 -5.36 -9.35
CA TYR A 32 -2.12 -6.41 -9.87
C TYR A 32 -2.36 -7.76 -9.17
N GLN A 33 -2.39 -7.75 -7.83
CA GLN A 33 -2.60 -8.96 -7.04
C GLN A 33 -4.04 -9.47 -7.08
N GLN A 34 -5.05 -8.59 -7.08
CA GLN A 34 -6.45 -8.97 -7.26
C GLN A 34 -6.66 -9.64 -8.63
N ALA A 35 -6.11 -9.09 -9.71
CA ALA A 35 -6.19 -9.70 -11.03
C ALA A 35 -5.54 -11.09 -11.05
N LYS A 36 -4.42 -11.26 -10.34
CA LYS A 36 -3.73 -12.54 -10.20
C LYS A 36 -4.55 -13.56 -9.39
N LEU A 37 -5.11 -13.17 -8.23
CA LEU A 37 -5.94 -14.02 -7.38
C LEU A 37 -7.24 -14.46 -8.08
N THR A 38 -7.79 -13.60 -8.94
CA THR A 38 -9.02 -13.86 -9.70
C THR A 38 -8.78 -14.43 -11.10
N ASN A 39 -7.54 -14.80 -11.44
CA ASN A 39 -7.13 -15.34 -12.75
C ASN A 39 -7.50 -14.44 -13.97
N ARG A 40 -7.60 -13.12 -13.78
CA ARG A 40 -7.83 -12.14 -14.86
C ARG A 40 -6.52 -11.80 -15.58
N HIS A 41 -6.08 -12.68 -16.47
CA HIS A 41 -4.76 -12.59 -17.10
C HIS A 41 -4.50 -11.27 -17.86
N GLN A 42 -5.49 -10.76 -18.61
CA GLN A 42 -5.34 -9.50 -19.35
C GLN A 42 -5.13 -8.30 -18.42
N ASP A 43 -5.94 -8.18 -17.37
CA ASP A 43 -5.81 -7.14 -16.34
C ASP A 43 -4.47 -7.27 -15.60
N TRP A 44 -4.07 -8.50 -15.28
CA TRP A 44 -2.81 -8.78 -14.61
C TRP A 44 -1.62 -8.26 -15.42
N MET A 45 -1.57 -8.56 -16.72
CA MET A 45 -0.52 -8.08 -17.62
C MET A 45 -0.57 -6.55 -17.82
N LEU A 46 -1.77 -5.97 -17.88
CA LEU A 46 -1.97 -4.52 -17.96
C LEU A 46 -1.45 -3.79 -16.71
N TYR A 47 -1.70 -4.32 -15.52
CA TYR A 47 -1.20 -3.70 -14.29
C TYR A 47 0.30 -3.89 -14.15
N ARG A 48 0.83 -5.08 -14.53
CA ARG A 48 2.26 -5.36 -14.54
C ARG A 48 3.04 -4.36 -15.38
N SER A 49 2.55 -4.01 -16.56
CA SER A 49 3.24 -3.07 -17.47
C SER A 49 3.32 -1.64 -16.93
N LYS A 50 2.47 -1.29 -15.96
CA LYS A 50 2.46 0.03 -15.28
C LYS A 50 3.36 0.05 -14.03
N MET A 51 3.83 -1.10 -13.57
CA MET A 51 4.70 -1.24 -12.40
C MET A 51 6.17 -1.23 -12.82
N SER A 52 7.04 -0.70 -11.95
CA SER A 52 8.47 -0.92 -12.15
C SER A 52 8.82 -2.41 -11.92
N LYS A 53 9.94 -2.87 -12.49
CA LYS A 53 10.42 -4.24 -12.30
C LYS A 53 10.57 -4.63 -10.83
N HIS A 54 10.97 -3.67 -9.99
CA HIS A 54 11.12 -3.89 -8.55
C HIS A 54 9.75 -4.03 -7.87
N ASP A 55 8.80 -3.15 -8.21
CA ASP A 55 7.52 -3.12 -7.53
C ASP A 55 6.73 -4.41 -7.75
N PHE A 56 6.68 -4.95 -8.98
CA PHE A 56 5.94 -6.20 -9.21
C PHE A 56 6.66 -7.41 -8.61
N LEU A 57 8.00 -7.41 -8.56
CA LEU A 57 8.77 -8.49 -7.95
C LEU A 57 8.53 -8.57 -6.44
N PHE A 58 8.55 -7.43 -5.75
CA PHE A 58 8.23 -7.39 -4.32
C PHE A 58 6.75 -7.64 -4.04
N ALA A 59 5.85 -7.20 -4.93
CA ALA A 59 4.43 -7.54 -4.81
C ALA A 59 4.21 -9.07 -4.90
N ASP A 60 4.86 -9.74 -5.87
CA ASP A 60 4.79 -11.20 -6.00
C ASP A 60 5.42 -11.93 -4.80
N ALA A 61 6.56 -11.44 -4.32
CA ALA A 61 7.25 -12.01 -3.16
C ALA A 61 6.42 -11.90 -1.86
N ALA A 62 5.52 -10.91 -1.79
CA ALA A 62 4.66 -10.69 -0.63
C ALA A 62 3.60 -11.79 -0.45
N GLN A 63 3.31 -12.56 -1.52
CA GLN A 63 2.43 -13.73 -1.50
C GLN A 63 1.04 -13.42 -0.89
N PHE A 64 0.29 -12.58 -1.58
CA PHE A 64 -1.11 -12.27 -1.24
C PHE A 64 -1.96 -13.55 -1.27
N VAL A 65 -2.80 -13.69 -0.26
CA VAL A 65 -3.74 -14.80 -0.10
C VAL A 65 -5.17 -14.28 -0.29
N GLU A 66 -5.49 -13.15 0.33
CA GLU A 66 -6.83 -12.57 0.29
C GLU A 66 -6.76 -11.04 0.31
N ILE A 67 -7.59 -10.41 -0.52
CA ILE A 67 -7.80 -8.97 -0.54
C ILE A 67 -9.31 -8.75 -0.36
N PRO A 68 -9.75 -8.06 0.70
CA PRO A 68 -11.17 -7.93 0.99
C PRO A 68 -11.86 -7.06 -0.06
N GLU A 69 -13.12 -7.40 -0.37
CA GLU A 69 -13.98 -6.64 -1.27
C GLU A 69 -14.76 -5.54 -0.52
N GLY A 70 -15.47 -4.68 -1.27
CA GLY A 70 -16.33 -3.64 -0.69
C GLY A 70 -15.61 -2.36 -0.20
N PHE A 71 -14.29 -2.30 -0.35
CA PHE A 71 -13.49 -1.11 -0.03
C PHE A 71 -13.07 -0.35 -1.29
N SER A 72 -12.98 0.96 -1.20
CA SER A 72 -12.39 1.78 -2.26
C SER A 72 -10.90 1.48 -2.44
N GLU A 73 -10.36 1.78 -3.61
CA GLU A 73 -8.93 1.57 -3.92
C GLU A 73 -8.00 2.26 -2.91
N LYS A 74 -8.37 3.47 -2.48
CA LYS A 74 -7.61 4.25 -1.49
C LYS A 74 -7.67 3.61 -0.10
N GLU A 75 -8.83 3.08 0.29
CA GLU A 75 -8.96 2.35 1.56
C GLU A 75 -8.13 1.07 1.53
N LEU A 76 -8.17 0.29 0.45
CA LEU A 76 -7.32 -0.89 0.30
C LEU A 76 -5.82 -0.53 0.34
N ALA A 77 -5.41 0.59 -0.27
CA ALA A 77 -4.02 1.05 -0.21
C ALA A 77 -3.58 1.41 1.21
N ILE A 78 -4.44 2.09 1.97
CA ILE A 78 -4.20 2.37 3.40
C ILE A 78 -4.15 1.07 4.20
N LYS A 79 -5.04 0.11 3.91
CA LYS A 79 -5.05 -1.21 4.56
C LYS A 79 -3.77 -2.00 4.27
N LEU A 80 -3.28 -1.95 3.04
CA LEU A 80 -2.02 -2.59 2.65
C LEU A 80 -0.84 -1.96 3.40
N LEU A 81 -0.80 -0.63 3.49
CA LEU A 81 0.20 0.08 4.27
C LEU A 81 0.12 -0.27 5.76
N PHE A 82 -1.09 -0.45 6.30
CA PHE A 82 -1.29 -0.78 7.70
C PHE A 82 -0.64 -2.11 8.10
N ASN A 83 -0.59 -3.09 7.19
CA ASN A 83 0.07 -4.39 7.42
C ASN A 83 1.59 -4.28 7.60
N VAL A 84 2.21 -3.17 7.20
CA VAL A 84 3.67 -2.99 7.30
C VAL A 84 4.11 -1.80 8.15
N ASP A 85 3.26 -0.78 8.24
CA ASP A 85 3.51 0.44 9.01
C ASP A 85 2.16 1.06 9.43
N SER A 86 1.61 0.54 10.52
CA SER A 86 0.31 0.97 11.05
C SER A 86 0.28 2.45 11.44
N ARG A 87 1.38 2.98 11.98
CA ARG A 87 1.48 4.39 12.37
C ARG A 87 1.40 5.29 11.14
N LYS A 88 2.17 4.98 10.09
CA LYS A 88 2.15 5.74 8.83
C LYS A 88 0.80 5.63 8.15
N ALA A 89 0.17 4.46 8.16
CA ALA A 89 -1.18 4.27 7.63
C ALA A 89 -2.22 5.15 8.32
N ILE A 90 -2.22 5.20 9.65
CA ILE A 90 -3.13 6.06 10.43
C ILE A 90 -2.91 7.54 10.09
N VAL A 91 -1.65 8.00 10.11
CA VAL A 91 -1.33 9.39 9.80
C VAL A 91 -1.77 9.76 8.38
N TRP A 92 -1.49 8.90 7.40
CA TRP A 92 -1.82 9.17 6.00
C TRP A 92 -3.33 9.10 5.74
N ALA A 93 -4.06 8.20 6.39
CA ALA A 93 -5.51 8.13 6.33
C ALA A 93 -6.13 9.45 6.80
N LEU A 94 -5.70 9.96 7.95
CA LEU A 94 -6.15 11.25 8.49
C LEU A 94 -5.84 12.41 7.53
N ARG A 95 -4.61 12.49 7.01
CA ARG A 95 -4.20 13.58 6.11
C ARG A 95 -4.93 13.58 4.77
N LEU A 96 -5.34 12.40 4.31
CA LEU A 96 -6.04 12.23 3.05
C LEU A 96 -7.57 12.18 3.20
N ASN A 97 -8.08 12.28 4.44
CA ASN A 97 -9.49 12.09 4.77
C ASN A 97 -10.04 10.75 4.24
N ILE A 98 -9.26 9.68 4.41
CA ILE A 98 -9.64 8.31 4.07
C ILE A 98 -10.04 7.60 5.37
N LYS A 99 -11.12 6.84 5.35
CA LYS A 99 -11.53 6.03 6.50
C LYS A 99 -10.49 4.95 6.76
N LEU A 100 -10.16 4.69 8.02
CA LEU A 100 -9.37 3.53 8.41
C LEU A 100 -10.27 2.30 8.26
N PRO A 101 -9.97 1.38 7.33
CA PRO A 101 -10.86 0.27 7.03
C PRO A 101 -10.69 -0.90 8.00
N ASP A 102 -11.80 -1.41 8.54
CA ASP A 102 -11.81 -2.61 9.40
C ASP A 102 -11.52 -3.90 8.62
N GLY A 103 -10.80 -4.86 9.23
CA GLY A 103 -10.35 -6.12 8.61
C GLY A 103 -8.94 -6.07 8.02
N SER A 104 -8.45 -7.16 7.41
CA SER A 104 -7.05 -7.26 6.95
C SER A 104 -6.91 -7.75 5.51
N ILE A 105 -5.86 -7.29 4.82
CA ILE A 105 -5.32 -7.99 3.64
C ILE A 105 -4.46 -9.14 4.16
N ILE A 106 -4.71 -10.36 3.70
CA ILE A 106 -3.97 -11.54 4.15
C ILE A 106 -2.85 -11.83 3.16
N MET A 107 -1.64 -11.97 3.69
CA MET A 107 -0.42 -12.18 2.91
C MET A 107 0.64 -12.89 3.75
N LYS A 108 1.47 -13.72 3.12
CA LYS A 108 2.47 -14.52 3.85
C LYS A 108 3.71 -13.71 4.23
N ARG A 109 4.04 -12.67 3.45
CA ARG A 109 5.28 -11.89 3.60
C ARG A 109 5.01 -10.39 3.49
N PRO A 110 4.30 -9.78 4.46
CA PRO A 110 3.98 -8.35 4.45
C PRO A 110 5.23 -7.47 4.33
N GLU A 111 6.37 -7.86 4.91
CA GLU A 111 7.61 -7.11 4.90
C GLU A 111 8.12 -6.76 3.48
N CYS A 112 7.74 -7.53 2.46
CA CYS A 112 8.11 -7.24 1.07
C CYS A 112 7.52 -5.91 0.58
N ILE A 113 6.39 -5.46 1.13
CA ILE A 113 5.75 -4.19 0.73
C ILE A 113 6.53 -2.98 1.24
N ASN A 114 7.31 -3.11 2.31
CA ASN A 114 8.16 -2.01 2.80
C ASN A 114 9.17 -1.54 1.74
N PHE A 115 9.66 -2.44 0.89
CA PHE A 115 10.57 -2.08 -0.20
C PHE A 115 9.89 -1.22 -1.28
N ILE A 116 8.57 -1.34 -1.43
CA ILE A 116 7.77 -0.53 -2.36
C ILE A 116 7.50 0.85 -1.74
N VAL A 117 7.19 0.88 -0.45
CA VAL A 117 6.84 2.12 0.29
C VAL A 117 8.06 3.00 0.53
N ASN A 118 9.19 2.44 0.98
CA ASN A 118 10.33 3.22 1.47
C ASN A 118 11.24 3.75 0.35
N LYS A 119 11.24 3.14 -0.84
CA LYS A 119 12.06 3.59 -1.99
C LYS A 119 11.69 5.00 -2.49
N MET A 120 10.58 5.59 -2.04
CA MET A 120 10.13 6.94 -2.40
C MET A 120 10.46 8.01 -1.34
N ILE A 121 11.00 7.62 -0.18
CA ILE A 121 11.34 8.56 0.90
C ILE A 121 12.78 9.09 0.72
N ASP A 122 13.65 8.33 0.05
CA ASP A 122 15.06 8.69 -0.18
C ASP A 122 15.32 9.48 -1.49
N ASN A 123 14.26 9.95 -2.16
CA ASN A 123 14.34 10.85 -3.32
C ASN A 123 13.58 12.17 -3.10
#